data_AF-A0A377PMN4-F1
#
_entry.id   AF-A0A377PMN4-F1
#
_cell.length_a   1.000
_cell.length_b   1.000
_cell.length_c   1.000
_cell.angle_alpha   90.00
_cell.angle_beta   90.00
_cell.angle_gamma   90.00
#
_symmetry.space_group_name_H-M   'P 1'
#
loop_
_entity.id
_entity.type
_entity.pdbx_description
1 polymer ?
#
loop_
_entity_poly.entity_id
_entity_poly.type
_entity_poly.pdbx_seq_one_letter_code
_entity_poly.pdbx_strand_id
1 'polypeptide(L)'
;MQEQPLGASQTSDSRVLIQQLTDIVGKSHILTDARKTERYRKGFRSGQGDALAVVFPGSLLEQWKVFKASVEADKIVLMQAANTGLTEGSTPSGNDYDREIVIISTQRLDKIQLLDEGKQVVALPGSTLWHLERILKPLGREPHSVIGSSCIGASVVGGVCNNSGGSLVHRGPAYTEMALYGRVNELGQVELVNHLGIALGSTPEEILTRLENQKYGPQDVEHSERQASDHDYAERIRDVEADTPSRFNADERRLFEASGCAGKLAVFAVRLDTFPAQSSSQVFYIGTNQPQVLTELRRHMLANFKKSAGGG
;
A
#
# COMPACT_ATOMS: atom_id res chain seq x y z
N MET A 1 31.49 -37.43 10.93
CA MET A 1 30.61 -36.24 10.94
C MET A 1 29.23 -36.72 10.56
N GLN A 2 28.30 -36.76 11.51
CA GLN A 2 26.92 -37.15 11.26
C GLN A 2 26.20 -35.95 10.65
N GLU A 3 25.72 -36.10 9.42
CA GLU A 3 24.74 -35.18 8.83
C GLU A 3 23.44 -35.27 9.66
N GLN A 4 23.06 -34.16 10.29
CA GLN A 4 21.73 -34.02 10.86
C GLN A 4 20.71 -33.95 9.71
N PRO A 5 19.55 -34.60 9.81
CA PRO A 5 18.53 -34.54 8.76
C PRO A 5 17.99 -33.10 8.68
N LEU A 6 18.11 -32.46 7.50
CA LEU A 6 17.66 -31.09 7.22
C LEU A 6 16.23 -30.79 7.72
N GLY A 7 15.34 -31.81 7.74
CA GLY A 7 13.94 -31.65 8.11
C GLY A 7 13.65 -31.49 9.61
N ALA A 8 14.53 -31.94 10.52
CA ALA A 8 14.28 -31.87 11.96
C ALA A 8 14.66 -30.50 12.57
N SER A 9 15.70 -29.85 12.04
CA SER A 9 16.13 -28.51 12.44
C SER A 9 15.15 -27.44 11.95
N GLN A 10 14.74 -27.50 10.67
CA GLN A 10 13.79 -26.54 10.13
C GLN A 10 12.42 -26.57 10.85
N THR A 11 11.95 -27.75 11.25
CA THR A 11 10.70 -27.88 12.00
C THR A 11 10.80 -27.40 13.46
N SER A 12 11.98 -27.42 14.09
CA SER A 12 12.15 -26.77 15.39
C SER A 12 12.18 -25.25 15.27
N ASP A 13 12.85 -24.72 14.25
CA ASP A 13 13.00 -23.28 14.03
C ASP A 13 11.63 -22.63 13.73
N SER A 14 10.79 -23.29 12.94
CA SER A 14 9.44 -22.80 12.63
C SER A 14 8.51 -22.81 13.84
N ARG A 15 8.65 -23.78 14.76
CA ARG A 15 7.90 -23.79 16.02
C ARG A 15 8.33 -22.66 16.95
N VAL A 16 9.64 -22.41 17.05
CA VAL A 16 10.20 -21.29 17.82
C VAL A 16 9.69 -19.97 17.27
N LEU A 17 9.74 -19.77 15.95
CA LEU A 17 9.21 -18.58 15.31
C LEU A 17 7.70 -18.42 15.57
N ILE A 18 6.88 -19.48 15.38
CA ILE A 18 5.44 -19.41 15.66
C ILE A 18 5.18 -18.98 17.10
N GLN A 19 5.95 -19.49 18.07
CA GLN A 19 5.81 -19.09 19.47
C GLN A 19 6.19 -17.61 19.66
N GLN A 20 7.33 -17.17 19.12
CA GLN A 20 7.75 -15.77 19.20
C GLN A 20 6.72 -14.82 18.56
N LEU A 21 6.19 -15.17 17.39
CA LEU A 21 5.13 -14.41 16.73
C LEU A 21 3.86 -14.39 17.59
N THR A 22 3.50 -15.52 18.19
CA THR A 22 2.37 -15.63 19.13
C THR A 22 2.56 -14.72 20.34
N ASP A 23 3.77 -14.60 20.88
CA ASP A 23 4.08 -13.74 22.01
C ASP A 23 4.01 -12.25 21.62
N ILE A 24 4.34 -11.91 20.37
CA ILE A 24 4.25 -10.53 19.85
C ILE A 24 2.80 -10.08 19.69
N VAL A 25 1.96 -10.85 19.00
CA VAL A 25 0.60 -10.40 18.62
C VAL A 25 -0.52 -10.99 19.48
N GLY A 26 -0.21 -12.01 20.28
CA GLY A 26 -1.19 -12.79 21.04
C GLY A 26 -1.81 -13.94 20.24
N LYS A 27 -2.19 -15.01 20.94
CA LYS A 27 -2.73 -16.26 20.37
C LYS A 27 -3.94 -16.08 19.45
N SER A 28 -4.77 -15.07 19.69
CA SER A 28 -5.97 -14.79 18.88
C SER A 28 -5.65 -14.12 17.53
N HIS A 29 -4.39 -13.71 17.31
CA HIS A 29 -3.97 -12.90 16.18
C HIS A 29 -2.88 -13.58 15.33
N ILE A 30 -2.83 -14.90 15.38
CA ILE A 30 -2.00 -15.74 14.52
C ILE A 30 -2.78 -16.99 14.10
N LEU A 31 -2.67 -17.37 12.82
CA LEU A 31 -3.30 -18.56 12.25
C LEU A 31 -2.24 -19.43 11.58
N THR A 32 -2.18 -20.71 11.96
CA THR A 32 -1.30 -21.73 11.36
C THR A 32 -2.07 -22.90 10.75
N ASP A 33 -3.34 -23.08 11.13
CA ASP A 33 -4.21 -24.11 10.56
C ASP A 33 -4.54 -23.80 9.09
N ALA A 34 -4.28 -24.77 8.21
CA ALA A 34 -4.41 -24.61 6.77
C ALA A 34 -5.82 -24.20 6.32
N ARG A 35 -6.88 -24.65 7.02
CA ARG A 35 -8.27 -24.27 6.71
C ARG A 35 -8.55 -22.84 7.13
N LYS A 36 -8.02 -22.41 8.27
CA LYS A 36 -8.19 -21.02 8.75
C LYS A 36 -7.42 -20.00 7.91
N THR A 37 -6.28 -20.40 7.34
CA THR A 37 -5.43 -19.52 6.52
C THR A 37 -5.86 -19.45 5.05
N GLU A 38 -6.73 -20.35 4.59
CA GLU A 38 -7.11 -20.49 3.17
C GLU A 38 -7.50 -19.16 2.49
N ARG A 39 -8.37 -18.36 3.13
CA ARG A 39 -8.83 -17.06 2.58
C ARG A 39 -7.72 -16.01 2.38
N TYR A 40 -6.59 -16.17 3.07
CA TYR A 40 -5.42 -15.28 2.97
C TYR A 40 -4.38 -15.83 2.00
N ARG A 41 -4.42 -17.13 1.74
CA ARG A 41 -3.52 -17.83 0.81
C ARG A 41 -4.06 -17.92 -0.60
N LYS A 42 -5.37 -17.72 -0.79
CA LYS A 42 -6.04 -17.71 -2.09
C LYS A 42 -6.30 -16.28 -2.57
N GLY A 43 -5.81 -15.95 -3.76
CA GLY A 43 -6.00 -14.63 -4.35
C GLY A 43 -7.43 -14.39 -4.80
N PHE A 44 -7.78 -13.12 -5.02
CA PHE A 44 -9.15 -12.70 -5.35
C PHE A 44 -9.68 -13.30 -6.65
N ARG A 45 -8.81 -13.38 -7.68
CA ARG A 45 -9.14 -13.93 -9.00
C ARG A 45 -8.53 -15.32 -9.21
N SER A 46 -7.25 -15.44 -8.91
CA SER A 46 -6.41 -16.63 -9.05
C SER A 46 -5.19 -16.48 -8.15
N GLY A 47 -4.29 -17.47 -8.16
CA GLY A 47 -3.13 -17.54 -7.26
C GLY A 47 -3.48 -18.23 -5.94
N GLN A 48 -2.66 -19.20 -5.56
CA GLN A 48 -2.74 -19.88 -4.28
C GLN A 48 -1.40 -20.54 -3.95
N GLY A 49 -1.09 -20.65 -2.67
CA GLY A 49 0.03 -21.46 -2.19
C GLY A 49 0.01 -21.63 -0.68
N ASP A 50 1.06 -22.21 -0.13
CA ASP A 50 1.18 -22.49 1.30
C ASP A 50 1.86 -21.35 2.06
N ALA A 51 1.54 -21.27 3.35
CA ALA A 51 2.16 -20.33 4.28
C ALA A 51 2.24 -20.99 5.66
N LEU A 52 3.37 -20.77 6.34
CA LEU A 52 3.61 -21.23 7.71
C LEU A 52 2.60 -20.62 8.67
N ALA A 53 2.36 -19.32 8.54
CA ALA A 53 1.44 -18.57 9.38
C ALA A 53 0.86 -17.35 8.66
N VAL A 54 -0.33 -16.96 9.11
CA VAL A 54 -0.90 -15.63 8.85
C VAL A 54 -0.96 -14.88 10.18
N VAL A 55 -0.33 -13.71 10.24
CA VAL A 55 -0.15 -12.92 11.47
C VAL A 55 -0.88 -11.59 11.35
N PHE A 56 -1.57 -11.16 12.41
CA PHE A 56 -2.44 -9.99 12.42
C PHE A 56 -1.96 -8.97 13.48
N PRO A 57 -0.86 -8.23 13.24
CA PRO A 57 -0.38 -7.22 14.18
C PRO A 57 -1.46 -6.17 14.48
N GLY A 58 -1.59 -5.80 15.75
CA GLY A 58 -2.52 -4.79 16.25
C GLY A 58 -1.91 -3.40 16.43
N SER A 59 -0.58 -3.29 16.32
CA SER A 59 0.15 -2.03 16.30
C SER A 59 1.27 -2.02 15.25
N LEU A 60 1.74 -0.83 14.85
CA LEU A 60 2.90 -0.64 13.99
C LEU A 60 4.16 -1.27 14.59
N LEU A 61 4.31 -1.19 15.93
CA LEU A 61 5.42 -1.83 16.63
C LEU A 61 5.33 -3.36 16.59
N GLU A 62 4.13 -3.92 16.72
CA GLU A 62 3.92 -5.35 16.52
C GLU A 62 4.23 -5.76 15.07
N GLN A 63 3.78 -5.00 14.06
CA GLN A 63 4.11 -5.26 12.65
C GLN A 63 5.63 -5.28 12.44
N TRP A 64 6.35 -4.33 13.04
CA TRP A 64 7.81 -4.26 12.97
C TRP A 64 8.48 -5.48 13.60
N LYS A 65 8.04 -5.88 14.80
CA LYS A 65 8.57 -7.06 15.48
C LYS A 65 8.28 -8.35 14.72
N VAL A 66 7.09 -8.50 14.14
CA VAL A 66 6.72 -9.65 13.30
C VAL A 66 7.57 -9.70 12.04
N PHE A 67 7.72 -8.57 11.34
CA PHE A 67 8.57 -8.46 10.15
C PHE A 67 10.02 -8.84 10.48
N LYS A 68 10.58 -8.21 11.51
CA LYS A 68 11.95 -8.45 11.95
C LYS A 68 12.19 -9.91 12.35
N ALA A 69 11.34 -10.48 13.21
CA ALA A 69 11.46 -11.88 13.64
C ALA A 69 11.34 -12.86 12.48
N SER A 70 10.47 -12.59 11.50
CA SER A 70 10.31 -13.44 10.32
C SER A 70 11.56 -13.42 9.43
N VAL A 71 12.17 -12.26 9.23
CA VAL A 71 13.42 -12.14 8.46
C VAL A 71 14.59 -12.77 9.19
N GLU A 72 14.72 -12.55 10.50
CA GLU A 72 15.79 -13.13 11.33
C GLU A 72 15.71 -14.67 11.40
N ALA A 73 14.51 -15.24 11.28
CA ALA A 73 14.27 -16.68 11.17
C ALA A 73 14.34 -17.20 9.72
N ASP A 74 14.88 -16.40 8.79
CA ASP A 74 15.03 -16.70 7.37
C ASP A 74 13.73 -17.20 6.71
N LYS A 75 12.62 -16.50 6.99
CA LYS A 75 11.32 -16.75 6.35
C LYS A 75 11.02 -15.69 5.30
N ILE A 76 10.27 -16.09 4.28
CA ILE A 76 9.75 -15.16 3.29
C ILE A 76 8.59 -14.39 3.92
N VAL A 77 8.64 -13.06 3.85
CA VAL A 77 7.55 -12.20 4.31
C VAL A 77 6.67 -11.81 3.13
N LEU A 78 5.37 -12.02 3.28
CA LEU A 78 4.35 -11.56 2.33
C LEU A 78 3.45 -10.53 3.01
N MET A 79 3.62 -9.27 2.64
CA MET A 79 2.77 -8.18 3.12
C MET A 79 1.40 -8.23 2.43
N GLN A 80 0.32 -8.28 3.20
CA GLN A 80 -1.03 -8.36 2.66
C GLN A 80 -1.98 -7.41 3.39
N ALA A 81 -2.65 -6.54 2.63
CA ALA A 81 -3.75 -5.74 3.15
C ALA A 81 -5.09 -6.46 2.92
N ALA A 82 -5.90 -5.97 1.97
CA ALA A 82 -7.24 -6.49 1.72
C ALA A 82 -7.32 -7.74 0.81
N ASN A 83 -6.18 -8.18 0.24
CA ASN A 83 -6.12 -9.29 -0.71
C ASN A 83 -7.06 -9.13 -1.93
N THR A 84 -7.16 -7.92 -2.48
CA THR A 84 -7.98 -7.61 -3.68
C THR A 84 -7.14 -7.52 -4.96
N GLY A 85 -5.87 -7.92 -4.91
CA GLY A 85 -4.99 -7.98 -6.08
C GLY A 85 -5.50 -8.98 -7.12
N LEU A 86 -5.48 -8.58 -8.40
CA LEU A 86 -6.03 -9.39 -9.48
C LEU A 86 -4.98 -10.26 -10.19
N THR A 87 -3.69 -9.99 -9.99
CA THR A 87 -2.57 -10.60 -10.71
C THR A 87 -1.72 -11.49 -9.81
N GLU A 88 -2.33 -12.15 -8.83
CA GLU A 88 -1.72 -13.15 -7.93
C GLU A 88 -0.64 -12.61 -6.96
N GLY A 89 -0.16 -11.38 -7.15
CA GLY A 89 0.90 -10.76 -6.35
C GLY A 89 0.53 -10.40 -4.90
N SER A 90 -0.65 -10.79 -4.41
CA SER A 90 -1.07 -10.57 -3.01
C SER A 90 -1.11 -11.87 -2.21
N THR A 91 -0.74 -13.01 -2.78
CA THR A 91 -0.77 -14.33 -2.15
C THR A 91 0.44 -15.16 -2.56
N PRO A 92 0.77 -16.23 -1.82
CA PRO A 92 1.79 -17.18 -2.28
C PRO A 92 1.45 -17.69 -3.69
N SER A 93 2.47 -17.80 -4.55
CA SER A 93 2.36 -18.37 -5.88
C SER A 93 2.92 -19.79 -5.87
N GLY A 94 2.05 -20.78 -5.69
CA GLY A 94 2.48 -22.17 -5.56
C GLY A 94 3.16 -22.48 -4.23
N ASN A 95 3.81 -23.64 -4.19
CA ASN A 95 4.39 -24.26 -2.99
C ASN A 95 5.89 -24.53 -3.14
N ASP A 96 6.53 -23.92 -4.14
CA ASP A 96 7.90 -24.18 -4.59
C ASP A 96 8.91 -23.12 -4.11
N TYR A 97 8.50 -22.26 -3.18
CA TYR A 97 9.43 -21.36 -2.49
C TYR A 97 10.49 -22.14 -1.70
N ASP A 98 11.72 -21.65 -1.70
CA ASP A 98 12.86 -22.25 -1.00
C ASP A 98 12.76 -22.18 0.53
N ARG A 99 11.93 -21.26 1.03
CA ARG A 99 11.69 -20.98 2.44
C ARG A 99 10.19 -20.81 2.69
N GLU A 100 9.78 -21.13 3.91
CA GLU A 100 8.38 -20.98 4.29
C GLU A 100 7.96 -19.50 4.36
N ILE A 101 6.67 -19.25 4.06
CA ILE A 101 6.11 -17.90 3.99
C ILE A 101 5.36 -17.55 5.27
N VAL A 102 5.60 -16.34 5.79
CA VAL A 102 4.76 -15.68 6.79
C VAL A 102 3.97 -14.57 6.10
N ILE A 103 2.65 -14.69 6.09
CA ILE A 103 1.76 -13.64 5.59
C ILE A 103 1.48 -12.67 6.75
N ILE A 104 1.79 -11.38 6.57
CA ILE A 104 1.48 -10.34 7.54
C ILE A 104 0.25 -9.59 7.04
N SER A 105 -0.89 -9.79 7.70
CA SER A 105 -2.13 -9.11 7.38
C SER A 105 -2.24 -7.78 8.13
N THR A 106 -2.31 -6.66 7.39
CA THR A 106 -2.28 -5.33 7.98
C THR A 106 -3.65 -4.73 8.30
N GLN A 107 -4.74 -5.48 8.13
CA GLN A 107 -6.11 -4.94 8.20
C GLN A 107 -6.49 -4.30 9.54
N ARG A 108 -5.82 -4.64 10.65
CA ARG A 108 -6.06 -4.03 11.96
C ARG A 108 -5.45 -2.63 12.13
N LEU A 109 -4.56 -2.23 11.21
CA LEU A 109 -3.78 -0.99 11.28
C LEU A 109 -4.42 0.09 10.39
N ASP A 110 -5.67 0.44 10.68
CA ASP A 110 -6.58 1.14 9.76
C ASP A 110 -6.68 2.66 9.96
N LYS A 111 -5.89 3.22 10.88
CA LYS A 111 -5.93 4.65 11.19
C LYS A 111 -5.51 5.51 9.98
N ILE A 112 -6.12 6.68 9.90
CA ILE A 112 -5.75 7.75 8.99
C ILE A 112 -5.63 9.03 9.81
N GLN A 113 -4.57 9.79 9.59
CA GLN A 113 -4.26 10.99 10.35
C GLN A 113 -4.28 12.18 9.39
N LEU A 114 -5.08 13.18 9.69
CA LEU A 114 -5.20 14.39 8.88
C LEU A 114 -4.04 15.35 9.20
N LEU A 115 -3.47 15.95 8.16
CA LEU A 115 -2.46 17.01 8.25
C LEU A 115 -2.97 18.26 7.52
N ASP A 116 -2.59 19.45 8.01
CA ASP A 116 -2.89 20.74 7.38
C ASP A 116 -4.35 20.84 6.92
N GLU A 117 -5.27 20.68 7.88
CA GLU A 117 -6.73 20.73 7.65
C GLU A 117 -7.22 19.72 6.59
N GLY A 118 -6.51 18.59 6.48
CA GLY A 118 -6.83 17.51 5.57
C GLY A 118 -6.25 17.67 4.17
N LYS A 119 -5.47 18.72 3.86
CA LYS A 119 -4.76 18.83 2.57
C LYS A 119 -3.80 17.67 2.34
N GLN A 120 -3.27 17.11 3.40
CA GLN A 120 -2.51 15.86 3.37
C GLN A 120 -3.03 14.89 4.42
N VAL A 121 -2.71 13.62 4.22
CA VAL A 121 -3.00 12.56 5.18
C VAL A 121 -1.80 11.66 5.38
N VAL A 122 -1.68 11.09 6.57
CA VAL A 122 -0.86 9.91 6.82
C VAL A 122 -1.79 8.70 6.91
N ALA A 123 -1.59 7.74 6.02
CA ALA A 123 -2.41 6.54 5.94
C ALA A 123 -1.62 5.32 6.44
N LEU A 124 -2.16 4.60 7.43
CA LEU A 124 -1.56 3.38 7.97
C LEU A 124 -1.88 2.15 7.08
N PRO A 125 -1.19 1.00 7.25
CA PRO A 125 -1.16 -0.06 6.24
C PRO A 125 -2.50 -0.75 5.96
N GLY A 126 -3.42 -0.74 6.94
CA GLY A 126 -4.78 -1.26 6.82
C GLY A 126 -5.83 -0.22 6.43
N SER A 127 -5.45 1.05 6.31
CA SER A 127 -6.40 2.14 6.01
C SER A 127 -7.06 1.93 4.65
N THR A 128 -8.38 2.08 4.58
CA THR A 128 -9.15 1.84 3.35
C THR A 128 -9.43 3.13 2.60
N LEU A 129 -9.50 3.05 1.27
CA LEU A 129 -9.93 4.19 0.44
C LEU A 129 -11.34 4.67 0.81
N TRP A 130 -12.22 3.75 1.21
CA TRP A 130 -13.56 4.09 1.69
C TRP A 130 -13.54 4.88 2.99
N HIS A 131 -12.70 4.49 3.97
CA HIS A 131 -12.55 5.26 5.21
C HIS A 131 -11.96 6.65 4.92
N LEU A 132 -10.95 6.72 4.04
CA LEU A 132 -10.35 7.98 3.61
C LEU A 132 -11.38 8.93 2.99
N GLU A 133 -12.19 8.46 2.05
CA GLU A 133 -13.25 9.26 1.44
C GLU A 133 -14.23 9.80 2.49
N ARG A 134 -14.63 8.97 3.45
CA ARG A 134 -15.58 9.36 4.50
C ARG A 134 -15.05 10.47 5.40
N ILE A 135 -13.78 10.44 5.77
CA ILE A 135 -13.20 11.47 6.66
C ILE A 135 -12.89 12.77 5.92
N LEU A 136 -12.63 12.72 4.61
CA LEU A 136 -12.34 13.89 3.78
C LEU A 136 -13.61 14.63 3.33
N LYS A 137 -14.71 13.90 3.13
CA LYS A 137 -16.00 14.47 2.72
C LYS A 137 -16.47 15.68 3.55
N PRO A 138 -16.48 15.66 4.90
CA PRO A 138 -16.90 16.82 5.70
C PRO A 138 -15.95 18.03 5.58
N LEU A 139 -14.71 17.81 5.10
CA LEU A 139 -13.71 18.87 4.89
C LEU A 139 -13.80 19.47 3.48
N GLY A 140 -14.76 19.02 2.65
CA GLY A 140 -14.84 19.41 1.25
C GLY A 140 -13.62 18.94 0.46
N ARG A 141 -13.07 17.76 0.80
CA ARG A 141 -11.92 17.16 0.12
C ARG A 141 -12.21 15.76 -0.41
N GLU A 142 -11.41 15.34 -1.38
CA GLU A 142 -11.47 14.05 -2.07
C GLU A 142 -10.12 13.31 -1.97
N PRO A 143 -10.13 11.96 -1.95
CA PRO A 143 -8.91 11.16 -1.95
C PRO A 143 -8.17 11.27 -3.30
N HIS A 144 -6.90 10.87 -3.29
CA HIS A 144 -6.07 10.77 -4.49
C HIS A 144 -6.52 9.68 -5.47
N SER A 145 -7.35 8.72 -5.04
CA SER A 145 -7.72 7.56 -5.85
C SER A 145 -9.15 7.09 -5.60
N VAL A 146 -9.83 6.69 -6.68
CA VAL A 146 -11.11 5.97 -6.70
C VAL A 146 -10.97 4.80 -7.67
N ILE A 147 -11.02 3.58 -7.15
CA ILE A 147 -10.88 2.34 -7.92
C ILE A 147 -12.14 1.48 -7.75
N GLY A 148 -12.37 0.55 -8.68
CA GLY A 148 -13.53 -0.35 -8.60
C GLY A 148 -13.58 -1.14 -7.29
N SER A 149 -12.43 -1.45 -6.70
CA SER A 149 -12.32 -2.15 -5.42
C SER A 149 -12.43 -1.26 -4.18
N SER A 150 -12.61 0.06 -4.32
CA SER A 150 -12.78 0.97 -3.17
C SER A 150 -13.94 0.55 -2.28
N CYS A 151 -15.05 0.07 -2.86
CA CYS A 151 -16.24 -0.38 -2.13
C CYS A 151 -16.09 -1.74 -1.42
N ILE A 152 -15.05 -2.51 -1.73
CA ILE A 152 -14.76 -3.81 -1.12
C ILE A 152 -13.51 -3.79 -0.22
N GLY A 153 -13.08 -2.60 0.20
CA GLY A 153 -12.08 -2.43 1.25
C GLY A 153 -10.63 -2.38 0.77
N ALA A 154 -10.36 -2.06 -0.50
CA ALA A 154 -8.97 -1.85 -0.96
C ALA A 154 -8.26 -0.78 -0.11
N SER A 155 -7.02 -1.07 0.28
CA SER A 155 -6.24 -0.20 1.16
C SER A 155 -5.51 0.91 0.39
N VAL A 156 -5.32 2.05 1.05
CA VAL A 156 -4.55 3.19 0.53
C VAL A 156 -3.11 2.77 0.24
N VAL A 157 -2.45 2.16 1.23
CA VAL A 157 -1.06 1.67 1.10
C VAL A 157 -0.94 0.61 0.01
N GLY A 158 -1.90 -0.32 -0.10
CA GLY A 158 -1.92 -1.31 -1.17
C GLY A 158 -2.04 -0.67 -2.56
N GLY A 159 -2.77 0.44 -2.66
CA GLY A 159 -2.85 1.27 -3.87
C GLY A 159 -1.50 1.87 -4.26
N VAL A 160 -0.75 2.41 -3.30
CA VAL A 160 0.61 2.96 -3.51
C VAL A 160 1.60 1.86 -3.89
N CYS A 161 1.61 0.73 -3.17
CA CYS A 161 2.52 -0.39 -3.47
C CYS A 161 2.34 -0.96 -4.88
N ASN A 162 1.17 -0.76 -5.50
CA ASN A 162 0.85 -1.26 -6.84
C ASN A 162 0.69 -0.16 -7.89
N ASN A 163 1.01 1.10 -7.58
CA ASN A 163 0.79 2.25 -8.48
C ASN A 163 -0.64 2.28 -9.06
N SER A 164 -1.64 2.02 -8.22
CA SER A 164 -3.01 1.80 -8.68
C SER A 164 -3.56 3.04 -9.39
N GLY A 165 -4.18 2.83 -10.54
CA GLY A 165 -4.76 3.88 -11.36
C GLY A 165 -6.26 3.69 -11.53
N GLY A 166 -7.04 4.59 -10.92
CA GLY A 166 -8.49 4.52 -10.87
C GLY A 166 -9.23 5.18 -12.02
N SER A 167 -10.49 5.57 -11.76
CA SER A 167 -11.37 6.26 -12.69
C SER A 167 -11.21 7.79 -12.69
N LEU A 168 -10.42 8.33 -11.76
CA LEU A 168 -10.15 9.76 -11.69
C LEU A 168 -9.17 10.19 -12.80
N VAL A 169 -9.70 10.67 -13.93
CA VAL A 169 -8.90 11.07 -15.11
C VAL A 169 -7.86 12.15 -14.81
N HIS A 170 -8.09 12.98 -13.79
CA HIS A 170 -7.22 14.08 -13.41
C HIS A 170 -6.19 13.70 -12.32
N ARG A 171 -6.17 12.44 -11.87
CA ARG A 171 -5.22 11.91 -10.90
C ARG A 171 -4.41 10.78 -11.53
N GLY A 172 -3.09 10.83 -11.34
CA GLY A 172 -2.18 9.80 -11.82
C GLY A 172 -2.32 8.47 -11.07
N PRO A 173 -1.41 7.52 -11.33
CA PRO A 173 -1.25 6.39 -10.42
C PRO A 173 -1.00 6.87 -8.98
N ALA A 174 -1.45 6.11 -8.00
CA ALA A 174 -1.16 6.37 -6.60
C ALA A 174 0.36 6.41 -6.39
N TYR A 175 0.88 7.54 -5.92
CA TYR A 175 2.32 7.82 -5.84
C TYR A 175 2.61 8.75 -4.67
N THR A 176 3.75 8.52 -4.01
CA THR A 176 4.36 9.41 -3.02
C THR A 176 5.85 9.11 -2.85
N GLU A 177 6.60 10.14 -2.51
CA GLU A 177 8.01 10.09 -2.09
C GLU A 177 8.16 10.12 -0.56
N MET A 178 7.03 10.09 0.15
CA MET A 178 6.98 10.22 1.60
C MET A 178 6.36 8.99 2.24
N ALA A 179 7.20 8.09 2.73
CA ALA A 179 6.79 6.86 3.38
C ALA A 179 7.67 6.50 4.59
N LEU A 180 7.11 5.73 5.51
CA LEU A 180 7.86 5.00 6.54
C LEU A 180 7.79 3.52 6.20
N TYR A 181 8.94 2.88 6.03
CA TYR A 181 8.99 1.48 5.59
C TYR A 181 10.16 0.71 6.21
N GLY A 182 9.98 -0.59 6.35
CA GLY A 182 11.03 -1.55 6.67
C GLY A 182 11.60 -2.17 5.40
N ARG A 183 12.92 -2.39 5.37
CA ARG A 183 13.61 -3.10 4.29
C ARG A 183 14.59 -4.13 4.84
N VAL A 184 14.96 -5.08 4.00
CA VAL A 184 16.12 -5.94 4.21
C VAL A 184 17.25 -5.41 3.34
N ASN A 185 18.37 -5.01 3.94
CA ASN A 185 19.51 -4.46 3.21
C ASN A 185 20.34 -5.58 2.54
N GLU A 186 21.39 -5.20 1.81
CA GLU A 186 22.28 -6.14 1.09
C GLU A 186 23.01 -7.13 2.02
N LEU A 187 23.12 -6.81 3.31
CA LEU A 187 23.71 -7.66 4.35
C LEU A 187 22.68 -8.60 4.99
N GLY A 188 21.43 -8.60 4.52
CA GLY A 188 20.34 -9.39 5.10
C GLY A 188 19.78 -8.80 6.41
N GLN A 189 20.14 -7.56 6.74
CA GLN A 189 19.71 -6.92 7.99
C GLN A 189 18.46 -6.07 7.80
N VAL A 190 17.60 -6.08 8.81
CA VAL A 190 16.34 -5.34 8.83
C VAL A 190 16.59 -3.88 9.25
N GLU A 191 16.13 -2.93 8.43
CA GLU A 191 16.25 -1.49 8.66
C GLU A 191 14.89 -0.80 8.60
N LEU A 192 14.68 0.23 9.43
CA LEU A 192 13.52 1.11 9.35
C LEU A 192 13.96 2.44 8.74
N VAL A 193 13.28 2.86 7.67
CA VAL A 193 13.58 4.10 6.93
C VAL A 193 12.41 5.05 7.08
N ASN A 194 12.62 6.19 7.74
CA ASN A 194 11.61 7.23 7.90
C ASN A 194 11.82 8.36 6.88
N HIS A 195 11.05 8.32 5.81
CA HIS A 195 11.01 9.36 4.77
C HIS A 195 9.67 10.10 4.73
N LEU A 196 8.85 10.03 5.79
CA LEU A 196 7.55 10.71 5.85
C LEU A 196 7.64 12.26 5.83
N GLY A 197 8.83 12.81 6.07
CA GLY A 197 8.98 14.24 6.40
C GLY A 197 8.27 14.58 7.71
N ILE A 198 8.33 13.67 8.69
CA ILE A 198 7.79 13.89 10.04
C ILE A 198 8.85 13.45 11.05
N ALA A 199 9.23 14.34 11.96
CA ALA A 199 10.16 14.06 13.04
C ALA A 199 9.51 13.15 14.10
N LEU A 200 9.92 11.88 14.11
CA LEU A 200 9.30 10.83 14.93
C LEU A 200 10.26 10.19 15.94
N GLY A 201 11.48 10.71 16.08
CA GLY A 201 12.51 10.14 16.94
C GLY A 201 13.57 9.36 16.16
N SER A 202 14.33 8.52 16.88
CA SER A 202 15.55 7.88 16.32
C SER A 202 15.55 6.36 16.37
N THR A 203 14.70 5.73 17.21
CA THR A 203 14.59 4.28 17.31
C THR A 203 13.29 3.78 16.69
N PRO A 204 13.23 2.53 16.17
CA PRO A 204 12.00 1.96 15.66
C PRO A 204 10.84 2.01 16.66
N GLU A 205 11.11 1.70 17.93
CA GLU A 205 10.12 1.73 19.00
C GLU A 205 9.52 3.13 19.20
N GLU A 206 10.38 4.16 19.22
CA GLU A 206 9.96 5.55 19.36
C GLU A 206 9.16 6.00 18.14
N ILE A 207 9.69 5.79 16.94
CA ILE A 207 9.10 6.23 15.66
C ILE A 207 7.70 5.63 15.47
N LEU A 208 7.58 4.31 15.59
CA LEU A 208 6.34 3.59 15.32
C LEU A 208 5.28 3.92 16.38
N THR A 209 5.68 4.01 17.65
CA THR A 209 4.74 4.34 18.75
C THR A 209 4.27 5.79 18.66
N ARG A 210 5.16 6.74 18.33
CA ARG A 210 4.77 8.15 18.16
C ARG A 210 3.85 8.32 16.97
N LEU A 211 4.18 7.69 15.84
CA LEU A 211 3.35 7.74 14.64
C LEU A 211 1.96 7.17 14.89
N GLU A 212 1.85 5.95 15.42
CA GLU A 212 0.55 5.30 15.62
C GLU A 212 -0.38 6.08 16.57
N ASN A 213 0.20 6.73 17.57
CA ASN A 213 -0.53 7.52 18.57
C ASN A 213 -0.66 9.00 18.19
N GLN A 214 -0.22 9.38 16.98
CA GLN A 214 -0.20 10.77 16.52
C GLN A 214 0.46 11.74 17.53
N LYS A 215 1.54 11.29 18.17
CA LYS A 215 2.33 12.09 19.12
C LYS A 215 3.35 12.94 18.38
N TYR A 216 2.86 13.81 17.50
CA TYR A 216 3.62 14.81 16.77
C TYR A 216 2.69 15.99 16.43
N GLY A 217 3.25 17.19 16.29
CA GLY A 217 2.50 18.41 15.96
C GLY A 217 2.93 19.02 14.63
N PRO A 218 2.32 20.15 14.22
CA PRO A 218 2.67 20.83 12.98
C PRO A 218 4.16 21.19 12.86
N GLN A 219 4.82 21.50 13.97
CA GLN A 219 6.25 21.80 14.02
C GLN A 219 7.16 20.61 13.69
N ASP A 220 6.64 19.38 13.83
CA ASP A 220 7.37 18.15 13.53
C ASP A 220 7.19 17.74 12.06
N VAL A 221 6.31 18.43 11.31
CA VAL A 221 5.97 18.10 9.92
C VAL A 221 6.76 19.00 8.99
N GLU A 222 7.61 18.39 8.17
CA GLU A 222 8.39 19.07 7.14
C GLU A 222 7.54 19.30 5.90
N HIS A 223 7.64 20.50 5.32
CA HIS A 223 7.09 20.87 4.02
C HIS A 223 8.26 21.01 3.04
N SER A 224 8.53 19.94 2.30
CA SER A 224 9.64 19.86 1.35
C SER A 224 9.12 19.78 -0.09
N GLU A 225 10.03 19.79 -1.07
CA GLU A 225 9.72 19.62 -2.49
C GLU A 225 9.33 18.17 -2.87
N ARG A 226 9.37 17.22 -1.91
CA ARG A 226 8.98 15.82 -2.15
C ARG A 226 7.50 15.73 -2.52
N GLN A 227 7.20 14.87 -3.49
CA GLN A 227 5.85 14.74 -4.01
C GLN A 227 5.00 13.78 -3.16
N ALA A 228 3.76 14.19 -2.83
CA ALA A 228 2.77 13.32 -2.17
C ALA A 228 1.66 12.86 -3.13
N SER A 229 1.81 13.14 -4.43
CA SER A 229 0.95 12.71 -5.53
C SER A 229 1.66 12.91 -6.88
N ASP A 230 1.14 12.32 -7.96
CA ASP A 230 1.67 12.52 -9.32
C ASP A 230 1.20 13.88 -9.89
N HIS A 231 2.08 14.88 -9.83
CA HIS A 231 1.78 16.24 -10.31
C HIS A 231 1.76 16.35 -11.86
N ASP A 232 2.59 15.57 -12.54
CA ASP A 232 2.79 15.67 -14.00
C ASP A 232 1.68 14.96 -14.80
N TYR A 233 0.90 14.10 -14.15
CA TYR A 233 -0.11 13.28 -14.85
C TYR A 233 -1.14 14.11 -15.61
N ALA A 234 -1.56 15.25 -15.05
CA ALA A 234 -2.57 16.10 -15.67
C ALA A 234 -2.12 16.67 -17.03
N GLU A 235 -0.81 16.78 -17.25
CA GLU A 235 -0.21 17.18 -18.53
C GLU A 235 -0.03 15.97 -19.43
N ARG A 236 0.58 14.90 -18.91
CA ARG A 236 0.83 13.65 -19.64
C ARG A 236 -0.44 13.00 -20.21
N ILE A 237 -1.55 13.01 -19.48
CA ILE A 237 -2.83 12.45 -19.97
C ILE A 237 -3.39 13.25 -21.15
N ARG A 238 -3.01 14.52 -21.31
CA ARG A 238 -3.48 15.42 -22.37
C ARG A 238 -2.59 15.39 -23.62
N ASP A 239 -1.39 14.82 -23.53
CA ASP A 239 -0.54 14.60 -24.68
C ASP A 239 -1.10 13.43 -25.53
N VAL A 240 -2.03 13.78 -26.42
CA VAL A 240 -2.72 12.82 -27.28
C VAL A 240 -1.90 12.41 -28.51
N GLU A 241 -0.77 13.06 -28.75
CA GLU A 241 0.16 12.74 -29.84
C GLU A 241 1.33 11.87 -29.37
N ALA A 242 1.57 11.78 -28.04
CA ALA A 242 2.56 10.87 -27.47
C ALA A 242 2.36 9.43 -27.96
N ASP A 243 3.45 8.79 -28.33
CA ASP A 243 3.53 7.38 -28.73
C ASP A 243 3.73 6.44 -27.52
N THR A 244 3.73 6.99 -26.31
CA THR A 244 3.86 6.25 -25.05
C THR A 244 2.56 6.26 -24.24
N PRO A 245 2.27 5.20 -23.46
CA PRO A 245 1.08 5.18 -22.63
C PRO A 245 1.13 6.25 -21.52
N SER A 246 -0.05 6.80 -21.16
CA SER A 246 -0.15 7.81 -20.10
C SER A 246 0.19 7.28 -18.71
N ARG A 247 0.02 5.97 -18.47
CA ARG A 247 0.42 5.26 -17.23
C ARG A 247 0.47 3.75 -17.46
N PHE A 248 1.42 3.09 -16.80
CA PHE A 248 1.58 1.64 -16.75
C PHE A 248 2.45 1.26 -15.52
N ASN A 249 2.42 0.00 -15.07
CA ASN A 249 3.06 -0.37 -13.79
C ASN A 249 4.59 -0.23 -13.79
N ALA A 250 5.23 -0.54 -14.91
CA ALA A 250 6.69 -0.46 -15.07
C ALA A 250 7.17 0.94 -15.50
N ASP A 251 6.36 1.98 -15.28
CA ASP A 251 6.75 3.35 -15.56
C ASP A 251 7.75 3.83 -14.50
N GLU A 252 9.04 3.91 -14.87
CA GLU A 252 10.14 4.29 -13.98
C GLU A 252 9.93 5.63 -13.29
N ARG A 253 9.16 6.54 -13.91
CA ARG A 253 8.80 7.84 -13.31
C ARG A 253 7.99 7.68 -12.02
N ARG A 254 7.35 6.52 -11.82
CA ARG A 254 6.45 6.24 -10.69
C ARG A 254 6.91 5.06 -9.84
N LEU A 255 8.14 4.59 -10.03
CA LEU A 255 8.79 3.60 -9.17
C LEU A 255 9.72 4.34 -8.20
N PHE A 256 9.30 4.46 -6.94
CA PHE A 256 10.09 5.12 -5.92
C PHE A 256 9.75 4.57 -4.53
N GLU A 257 10.73 3.92 -3.88
CA GLU A 257 10.59 3.37 -2.53
C GLU A 257 9.29 2.57 -2.34
N ALA A 258 8.32 3.09 -1.57
CA ALA A 258 7.03 2.46 -1.33
C ALA A 258 6.11 2.46 -2.58
N SER A 259 6.22 3.48 -3.43
CA SER A 259 5.44 3.59 -4.67
C SER A 259 5.92 2.55 -5.69
N GLY A 260 5.03 1.61 -6.00
CA GLY A 260 5.34 0.49 -6.90
C GLY A 260 6.20 -0.61 -6.27
N CYS A 261 6.37 -0.65 -4.95
CA CYS A 261 7.24 -1.64 -4.29
C CYS A 261 6.75 -3.09 -4.40
N ALA A 262 5.46 -3.31 -4.71
CA ALA A 262 4.82 -4.61 -4.86
C ALA A 262 5.13 -5.60 -3.71
N GLY A 263 5.18 -5.10 -2.47
CA GLY A 263 5.43 -5.91 -1.27
C GLY A 263 6.91 -6.21 -0.99
N LYS A 264 7.86 -5.64 -1.75
CA LYS A 264 9.30 -5.75 -1.48
C LYS A 264 9.78 -4.92 -0.29
N LEU A 265 8.92 -4.04 0.22
CA LEU A 265 9.11 -3.28 1.45
C LEU A 265 7.95 -3.54 2.42
N ALA A 266 8.24 -3.52 3.72
CA ALA A 266 7.23 -3.53 4.76
C ALA A 266 6.78 -2.08 5.04
N VAL A 267 5.76 -1.59 4.33
CA VAL A 267 5.29 -0.20 4.49
C VAL A 267 4.48 -0.05 5.79
N PHE A 268 4.84 0.95 6.61
CA PHE A 268 4.19 1.28 7.88
C PHE A 268 3.30 2.52 7.79
N ALA A 269 3.62 3.45 6.88
CA ALA A 269 2.76 4.59 6.58
C ALA A 269 3.17 5.24 5.26
N VAL A 270 2.21 5.93 4.64
CA VAL A 270 2.43 6.81 3.50
C VAL A 270 1.81 8.18 3.79
N ARG A 271 2.49 9.25 3.37
CA ARG A 271 1.95 10.62 3.39
C ARG A 271 1.52 10.99 1.97
N LEU A 272 0.27 11.43 1.83
CA LEU A 272 -0.38 11.64 0.54
C LEU A 272 -1.15 12.95 0.51
N ASP A 273 -1.22 13.56 -0.68
CA ASP A 273 -2.07 14.72 -0.92
C ASP A 273 -3.54 14.29 -1.00
N THR A 274 -4.40 15.22 -0.62
CA THR A 274 -5.82 15.18 -0.90
C THR A 274 -6.22 16.44 -1.64
N PHE A 275 -7.40 16.42 -2.26
CA PHE A 275 -7.75 17.43 -3.23
C PHE A 275 -9.05 18.12 -2.88
N PRO A 276 -9.27 19.39 -3.29
CA PRO A 276 -10.57 20.03 -3.15
C PRO A 276 -11.64 19.19 -3.85
N ALA A 277 -12.76 18.97 -3.18
CA ALA A 277 -13.88 18.24 -3.75
C ALA A 277 -14.52 19.02 -4.90
N GLN A 278 -15.04 18.31 -5.90
CA GLN A 278 -15.77 18.98 -6.97
C GLN A 278 -17.14 19.45 -6.47
N SER A 279 -17.44 20.73 -6.68
CA SER A 279 -18.69 21.35 -6.20
C SER A 279 -19.94 20.87 -6.94
N SER A 280 -19.78 20.36 -8.16
CA SER A 280 -20.87 19.75 -8.93
C SER A 280 -20.33 18.68 -9.87
N SER A 281 -21.02 17.53 -9.94
CA SER A 281 -20.70 16.45 -10.85
C SER A 281 -21.97 16.03 -11.62
N GLN A 282 -21.81 15.70 -12.90
CA GLN A 282 -22.87 15.18 -13.76
C GLN A 282 -22.34 13.96 -14.51
N VAL A 283 -23.20 12.95 -14.68
CA VAL A 283 -22.88 11.74 -15.43
C VAL A 283 -23.62 11.78 -16.77
N PHE A 284 -22.87 11.75 -17.86
CA PHE A 284 -23.39 11.64 -19.22
C PHE A 284 -23.24 10.20 -19.71
N TYR A 285 -24.36 9.54 -20.03
CA TYR A 285 -24.34 8.20 -20.61
C TYR A 285 -24.26 8.31 -22.14
N ILE A 286 -23.16 7.84 -22.74
CA ILE A 286 -22.89 7.95 -24.17
C ILE A 286 -22.77 6.54 -24.76
N GLY A 287 -23.58 6.23 -25.77
CA GLY A 287 -23.56 4.96 -26.49
C GLY A 287 -23.39 5.16 -27.99
N THR A 288 -22.58 4.32 -28.63
CA THR A 288 -22.33 4.33 -30.08
C THR A 288 -21.91 2.94 -30.54
N ASN A 289 -22.23 2.60 -31.80
CA ASN A 289 -21.76 1.37 -32.45
C ASN A 289 -20.46 1.59 -33.26
N GLN A 290 -19.88 2.79 -33.22
CA GLN A 290 -18.68 3.17 -33.97
C GLN A 290 -17.53 3.55 -33.00
N PRO A 291 -16.46 2.74 -32.88
CA PRO A 291 -15.34 3.02 -31.96
C PRO A 291 -14.64 4.37 -32.19
N GLN A 292 -14.68 4.88 -33.42
CA GLN A 292 -14.07 6.15 -33.82
C GLN A 292 -14.69 7.33 -33.06
N VAL A 293 -16.00 7.30 -32.81
CA VAL A 293 -16.72 8.36 -32.07
C VAL A 293 -16.18 8.53 -30.64
N LEU A 294 -15.92 7.42 -29.93
CA LEU A 294 -15.33 7.48 -28.58
C LEU A 294 -13.88 7.94 -28.61
N THR A 295 -13.16 7.60 -29.68
CA THR A 295 -11.76 8.01 -29.89
C THR A 295 -11.67 9.52 -30.11
N GLU A 296 -12.50 10.06 -31.00
CA GLU A 296 -12.60 11.49 -31.29
C GLU A 296 -13.05 12.27 -30.06
N LEU A 297 -14.07 11.78 -29.33
CA LEU A 297 -14.53 12.40 -28.08
C LEU A 297 -13.38 12.51 -27.06
N ARG A 298 -12.66 11.41 -26.82
CA ARG A 298 -11.51 11.40 -25.90
C ARG A 298 -10.46 12.43 -26.31
N ARG A 299 -10.03 12.40 -27.59
CA ARG A 299 -9.00 13.32 -28.12
C ARG A 299 -9.46 14.76 -28.03
N HIS A 300 -10.70 15.05 -28.40
CA HIS A 300 -11.28 16.38 -28.34
C HIS A 300 -11.34 16.91 -26.91
N MET A 301 -11.81 16.12 -25.94
CA MET A 301 -11.85 16.50 -24.53
C MET A 301 -10.45 16.81 -23.98
N LEU A 302 -9.48 15.93 -24.23
CA LEU A 302 -8.12 16.09 -23.72
C LEU A 302 -7.37 17.29 -24.33
N ALA A 303 -7.60 17.56 -25.62
CA ALA A 303 -6.95 18.67 -26.31
C ALA A 303 -7.64 20.03 -26.08
N ASN A 304 -8.97 20.07 -26.00
CA ASN A 304 -9.73 21.33 -26.10
C ASN A 304 -10.48 21.73 -24.83
N PHE A 305 -10.82 20.80 -23.94
CA PHE A 305 -11.53 21.19 -22.72
C PHE A 305 -10.56 21.89 -21.78
N LYS A 306 -10.89 23.12 -21.39
CA LYS A 306 -10.09 23.89 -20.43
C LYS A 306 -9.97 23.12 -19.11
N LYS A 307 -8.81 23.22 -18.44
CA LYS A 307 -8.74 22.86 -17.02
C LYS A 307 -9.79 23.71 -16.31
N SER A 308 -10.73 23.09 -15.61
CA SER A 308 -11.49 23.80 -14.58
C SER A 308 -10.44 24.36 -13.62
N ALA A 309 -10.34 25.70 -13.54
CA ALA A 309 -9.50 26.34 -12.55
C ALA A 309 -10.02 25.94 -11.17
N GLY A 310 -9.31 25.05 -10.48
CA GLY A 310 -9.77 24.43 -9.25
C GLY A 310 -8.60 24.15 -8.31
N GLY A 311 -8.12 25.23 -7.67
CA GLY A 311 -7.40 25.24 -6.39
C GLY A 311 -5.95 24.75 -6.40
N GLY A 312 -5.00 25.67 -6.21
CA GLY A 312 -3.72 25.35 -5.59
C GLY A 312 -3.88 25.02 -4.10
#